data_AF-K2CZ93-F1
#
_entry.id   AF-K2CZ93-F1
#
_cell.length_a   1.000
_cell.length_b   1.000
_cell.length_c   1.000
_cell.angle_alpha   90.00
_cell.angle_beta   90.00
_cell.angle_gamma   90.00
#
_symmetry.space_group_name_H-M   'P 1'
#
loop_
_entity.id
_entity.type
_entity.pdbx_description
1 polymer ?
#
loop_
_entity_poly.entity_id
_entity_poly.type
_entity_poly.pdbx_seq_one_letter_code
_entity_poly.pdbx_strand_id
1 'polypeptide(L)'
;MENIIWIVLGVIAIILLVIYWRGKNAIWGGLTIGIIIGLLISILPEFNWSVVWKSAILGIFVGFGAESLGKIFDKKLTKKF
;
A
#
# COMPACT_ATOMS: atom_id res chain seq x y z
N MET A 1 -17.68 -12.86 -6.38
CA MET A 1 -17.71 -11.70 -5.46
C MET A 1 -16.32 -11.28 -5.01
N GLU A 2 -15.44 -12.21 -4.58
CA GLU A 2 -14.06 -11.90 -4.14
C GLU A 2 -13.28 -11.05 -5.16
N ASN A 3 -13.27 -11.45 -6.44
CA ASN A 3 -12.53 -10.74 -7.49
C ASN A 3 -12.99 -9.28 -7.68
N ILE A 4 -14.28 -8.98 -7.44
CA ILE A 4 -14.81 -7.62 -7.63
C ILE A 4 -14.28 -6.68 -6.54
N ILE A 5 -14.27 -7.13 -5.28
CA ILE A 5 -13.76 -6.36 -4.13
C ILE A 5 -12.32 -5.96 -4.39
N TRP A 6 -11.53 -6.93 -4.84
CA TRP A 6 -10.13 -6.70 -5.12
C TRP A 6 -9.85 -5.79 -6.32
N ILE A 7 -10.66 -5.85 -7.37
CA ILE A 7 -10.58 -4.90 -8.48
C ILE A 7 -10.87 -3.49 -7.98
N VAL A 8 -11.91 -3.32 -7.15
CA VAL A 8 -12.24 -2.02 -6.53
C VAL A 8 -11.07 -1.51 -5.67
N LEU A 9 -10.51 -2.37 -4.82
CA LEU A 9 -9.34 -2.03 -4.00
C LEU A 9 -8.12 -1.67 -4.86
N GLY A 10 -7.92 -2.36 -5.98
CA GLY A 10 -6.86 -2.08 -6.94
C GLY A 10 -7.01 -0.71 -7.60
N VAL A 11 -8.23 -0.35 -8.01
CA VAL A 11 -8.52 0.98 -8.56
C VAL A 11 -8.24 2.07 -7.51
N ILE A 12 -8.68 1.87 -6.27
CA ILE A 12 -8.41 2.82 -5.16
C ILE A 12 -6.91 2.95 -4.91
N ALA A 13 -6.18 1.83 -4.90
CA ALA A 13 -4.73 1.80 -4.75
C ALA A 13 -4.00 2.59 -5.85
N ILE A 14 -4.43 2.45 -7.12
CA ILE A 14 -3.88 3.23 -8.23
C ILE A 14 -4.15 4.73 -8.03
N ILE A 15 -5.37 5.10 -7.66
CA ILE A 15 -5.73 6.49 -7.37
C ILE A 15 -4.82 7.07 -6.26
N LEU A 16 -4.61 6.30 -5.18
CA LEU A 16 -3.71 6.71 -4.09
C LEU A 16 -2.27 6.91 -4.57
N LEU A 17 -1.74 6.02 -5.40
CA LEU A 17 -0.40 6.18 -5.98
C LEU A 17 -0.29 7.43 -6.86
N VAL A 18 -1.33 7.76 -7.64
CA VAL A 18 -1.36 8.97 -8.48
C VAL A 18 -1.40 10.23 -7.62
N ILE A 19 -2.24 10.26 -6.58
CA ILE A 19 -2.34 11.41 -5.66
C ILE A 19 -1.01 11.64 -4.95
N TYR A 20 -0.37 10.56 -4.51
CA TYR A 20 0.91 10.58 -3.81
C TYR A 20 2.09 10.30 -4.75
N TRP A 21 1.99 10.66 -6.03
CA TRP A 21 3.04 10.40 -7.00
C TRP A 21 4.30 11.24 -6.75
N ARG A 22 4.15 12.42 -6.14
CA ARG A 22 5.26 13.36 -5.93
C ARG A 22 5.90 13.19 -4.56
N GLY A 23 7.22 13.03 -4.56
CA GLY A 23 8.06 13.00 -3.35
C GLY A 23 8.21 11.61 -2.72
N LYS A 24 9.07 11.52 -1.72
CA LYS A 24 9.24 10.31 -0.90
C LYS A 24 8.07 10.22 0.07
N ASN A 25 7.31 9.14 0.02
CA ASN A 25 6.21 8.87 0.94
C ASN A 25 6.13 7.38 1.29
N ALA A 26 5.44 7.07 2.38
CA ALA A 26 5.31 5.70 2.86
C ALA A 26 4.45 4.81 1.95
N ILE A 27 3.67 5.38 1.02
CA ILE A 27 2.83 4.62 0.09
C ILE A 27 3.68 3.88 -0.95
N TRP A 28 4.68 4.55 -1.54
CA TRP A 28 5.66 3.91 -2.44
C TRP A 28 6.52 2.87 -1.72
N GLY A 29 6.90 3.14 -0.47
CA GLY A 29 7.59 2.16 0.38
C GLY A 29 6.71 0.93 0.66
N GLY A 30 5.44 1.17 0.98
CA GLY A 30 4.44 0.14 1.22
C GLY A 30 4.19 -0.73 -0.01
N LEU A 31 4.05 -0.13 -1.21
CA LEU A 31 3.96 -0.86 -2.47
C LEU A 31 5.16 -1.78 -2.68
N THR A 32 6.38 -1.26 -2.50
CA THR A 32 7.62 -2.00 -2.73
C THR A 32 7.74 -3.20 -1.79
N ILE A 33 7.53 -2.98 -0.49
CA ILE A 33 7.55 -4.05 0.53
C ILE A 33 6.43 -5.06 0.26
N GLY A 34 5.23 -4.59 -0.11
CA GLY A 34 4.09 -5.43 -0.47
C GLY A 34 4.37 -6.35 -1.66
N ILE A 35 5.04 -5.85 -2.70
CA ILE A 35 5.47 -6.67 -3.86
C ILE A 35 6.52 -7.70 -3.43
N ILE A 36 7.54 -7.29 -2.66
CA ILE A 36 8.61 -8.20 -2.20
C ILE A 36 8.01 -9.35 -1.38
N ILE A 37 7.18 -9.04 -0.39
CA ILE A 37 6.50 -10.05 0.44
C ILE A 37 5.58 -10.92 -0.44
N GLY A 38 4.85 -10.30 -1.37
CA GLY A 38 4.01 -11.00 -2.33
C GLY A 38 4.74 -12.03 -3.17
N LEU A 39 5.89 -11.63 -3.71
CA LEU A 39 6.76 -12.50 -4.50
C LEU A 39 7.27 -13.66 -3.65
N LEU A 40 7.73 -13.39 -2.43
CA LEU A 40 8.20 -14.44 -1.51
C LEU A 40 7.10 -15.47 -1.20
N ILE A 41 5.88 -15.02 -0.92
CA ILE A 41 4.76 -15.91 -0.62
C ILE A 41 4.29 -16.64 -1.88
N SER A 42 4.29 -15.96 -3.04
CA SER A 42 3.79 -16.54 -4.28
C SER A 42 4.58 -17.76 -4.75
N ILE A 43 5.84 -17.94 -4.32
CA ILE A 43 6.71 -19.03 -4.76
C ILE A 43 6.31 -20.39 -4.17
N LEU A 44 5.47 -20.45 -3.12
CA LEU A 44 5.18 -21.67 -2.38
C LEU A 44 3.66 -22.00 -2.37
N PRO A 45 3.21 -23.19 -2.82
CA PRO A 45 3.87 -24.26 -3.60
C PRO A 45 3.77 -24.11 -5.14
N GLU A 46 2.90 -23.24 -5.65
CA GLU A 46 2.76 -22.92 -7.08
C GLU A 46 2.73 -21.41 -7.27
N PHE A 47 3.44 -20.92 -8.30
CA PHE A 47 3.57 -19.49 -8.54
C PHE A 47 2.22 -18.85 -8.87
N ASN A 48 1.70 -18.05 -7.95
CA ASN A 48 0.42 -17.38 -8.11
C ASN A 48 0.57 -15.85 -8.15
N TRP A 49 0.50 -15.28 -9.37
CA TRP A 49 0.45 -13.83 -9.59
C TRP A 49 -0.66 -13.13 -8.81
N SER A 50 -1.74 -13.86 -8.48
CA SER A 50 -2.85 -13.31 -7.71
C SER A 50 -2.44 -12.82 -6.33
N VAL A 51 -1.52 -13.54 -5.70
CA VAL A 51 -1.01 -13.19 -4.38
C VAL A 51 -0.18 -11.91 -4.44
N VAL A 52 0.63 -11.75 -5.49
CA VAL A 52 1.54 -10.60 -5.66
C VAL A 52 0.77 -9.30 -5.81
N TRP A 53 -0.28 -9.26 -6.64
CA TRP A 53 -1.04 -8.01 -6.79
C TRP A 53 -1.91 -7.73 -5.57
N LYS A 54 -2.46 -8.75 -4.90
CA LYS A 54 -3.19 -8.59 -3.63
C LYS A 54 -2.28 -8.02 -2.54
N SER A 55 -1.06 -8.53 -2.41
CA SER A 55 -0.10 -8.05 -1.41
C SER A 55 0.42 -6.64 -1.72
N ALA A 56 0.59 -6.30 -3.00
CA ALA A 56 0.94 -4.95 -3.44
C ALA A 56 -0.13 -3.94 -3.02
N ILE A 57 -1.41 -4.26 -3.24
CA ILE A 57 -2.55 -3.44 -2.81
C ILE A 57 -2.55 -3.26 -1.29
N LEU A 58 -2.38 -4.35 -0.53
CA LEU A 58 -2.30 -4.27 0.94
C LEU A 58 -1.12 -3.40 1.38
N GLY A 59 0.03 -3.52 0.72
CA GLY A 59 1.21 -2.70 0.96
C GLY A 59 0.95 -1.21 0.77
N ILE A 60 0.25 -0.83 -0.31
CA ILE A 60 -0.19 0.57 -0.56
C ILE A 60 -1.06 1.08 0.58
N PHE A 61 -2.03 0.29 1.05
CA PHE A 61 -2.91 0.71 2.14
C PHE A 61 -2.19 0.85 3.48
N VAL A 62 -1.28 -0.07 3.80
CA VAL A 62 -0.42 0.03 4.99
C VAL A 62 0.46 1.28 4.91
N GLY A 63 1.06 1.54 3.75
CA GLY A 63 1.84 2.75 3.48
C GLY A 63 1.01 4.03 3.63
N PHE A 64 -0.22 4.03 3.13
CA PHE A 64 -1.15 5.16 3.29
C PHE A 64 -1.53 5.39 4.75
N GLY A 65 -1.78 4.31 5.50
CA GLY A 65 -2.02 4.38 6.94
C GLY A 65 -0.84 4.99 7.69
N ALA A 66 0.38 4.51 7.42
CA ALA A 66 1.61 5.03 8.03
C ALA A 66 1.84 6.51 7.70
N GLU A 67 1.65 6.90 6.44
CA GLU A 67 1.75 8.29 5.98
C GLU A 67 0.73 9.20 6.68
N SER A 68 -0.51 8.74 6.79
CA SER A 68 -1.60 9.48 7.42
C SER A 68 -1.36 9.65 8.92
N LEU A 69 -0.93 8.59 9.61
CA LEU A 69 -0.55 8.65 11.01
C LEU A 69 0.61 9.62 11.24
N GLY A 70 1.66 9.55 10.42
CA GLY A 70 2.78 10.48 10.48
C GLY A 70 2.32 11.94 10.45
N LYS A 71 1.48 12.30 9.47
CA LYS A 71 0.93 13.67 9.34
C LYS A 71 0.08 14.10 10.54
N ILE A 72 -0.72 13.21 11.11
CA ILE A 72 -1.57 13.52 12.27
C ILE A 72 -0.72 13.78 13.52
N PHE A 73 0.27 12.93 13.78
CA PHE A 73 1.16 13.08 14.93
C PHE A 73 2.02 14.33 14.83
N ASP A 74 2.58 14.61 13.65
CA ASP A 74 3.44 15.77 13.44
C ASP A 74 2.67 17.08 13.66
N LYS A 75 1.43 17.16 13.13
CA LYS A 75 0.52 18.29 13.32
C LYS A 75 0.13 18.52 14.80
N LYS A 76 0.05 17.44 15.59
CA LYS A 76 -0.27 17.52 17.02
C LYS A 76 0.93 18.00 17.85
N LEU A 77 2.15 17.69 17.41
CA LEU A 77 3.39 18.14 18.04
C LEU A 77 3.70 19.62 17.76
N THR A 78 3.41 20.11 16.55
CA THR A 78 3.64 21.54 16.21
C THR A 78 2.67 22.50 16.91
N LYS A 79 1.46 22.06 17.27
CA LYS A 79 0.47 22.88 17.98
C LYS A 79 0.77 23.08 19.47
N LYS A 80 1.82 22.45 20.00
CA LYS A 80 2.16 22.45 21.44
C LYS A 80 3.26 23.46 21.78
N PHE A 81 3.75 24.21 20.80
CA PHE A 81 4.62 25.38 20.94
C PHE A 81 3.88 26.62 20.45
#